data_AF-A0A3C2AXZ9-F1
#
_entry.id   AF-A0A3C2AXZ9-F1
#
_cell.length_a   1.000
_cell.length_b   1.000
_cell.length_c   1.000
_cell.angle_alpha   90.00
_cell.angle_beta   90.00
_cell.angle_gamma   90.00
#
_symmetry.space_group_name_H-M   'P 1'
#
loop_
_entity.id
_entity.type
_entity.pdbx_description
1 polymer ?
#
loop_
_entity_poly.entity_id
_entity_poly.type
_entity_poly.pdbx_seq_one_letter_code
_entity_poly.pdbx_strand_id
1 'polypeptide(L)'
;MGGIADDVDECVSLLVRPGELPRFVVAEQLMPLGSALIPRLVKVIKASDTDADLRGCAALLGFSVGDREDCAMTLLDEIDADGPWALLAARRLADAGYPGAASAIERALRRTDASSIDAIVGLLDAFRSAGGYLPNDLRESLKANESWQVASALREFFPVSERS
;
A
#
# COMPACT_ATOMS: atom_id res chain seq x y z
N MET A 1 -18.52 33.95 -4.12
CA MET A 1 -19.13 32.62 -4.18
C MET A 1 -18.00 31.64 -4.38
N GLY A 2 -17.45 31.07 -3.31
CA GLY A 2 -16.52 29.95 -3.42
C GLY A 2 -17.33 28.73 -3.82
N GLY A 3 -16.91 28.04 -4.87
CA GLY A 3 -17.57 26.81 -5.32
C GLY A 3 -17.05 25.61 -4.52
N ILE A 4 -17.76 24.48 -4.57
CA ILE A 4 -17.31 23.19 -3.99
C ILE A 4 -15.88 22.84 -4.44
N ALA A 5 -15.46 23.26 -5.63
CA ALA A 5 -14.12 23.07 -6.16
C ALA A 5 -13.04 23.86 -5.40
N ASP A 6 -13.36 25.06 -4.91
CA ASP A 6 -12.45 25.89 -4.10
C ASP A 6 -12.29 25.28 -2.70
N ASP A 7 -13.39 24.76 -2.13
CA ASP A 7 -13.39 24.09 -0.83
C ASP A 7 -12.55 22.81 -0.85
N VAL A 8 -12.63 22.03 -1.94
CA VAL A 8 -11.80 20.81 -2.10
C VAL A 8 -10.31 21.15 -2.29
N ASP A 9 -9.99 22.23 -3.02
CA ASP A 9 -8.60 22.69 -3.17
C ASP A 9 -8.01 23.13 -1.81
N GLU A 10 -8.80 23.82 -0.99
CA GLU A 10 -8.39 24.19 0.38
C GLU A 10 -8.18 22.94 1.25
N CYS A 11 -9.09 21.97 1.21
CA CYS A 11 -8.96 20.71 1.94
C CYS A 11 -7.71 19.92 1.55
N VAL A 12 -7.40 19.78 0.26
CA VAL A 12 -6.20 19.05 -0.20
C VAL A 12 -4.91 19.80 0.16
N SER A 13 -4.96 21.13 0.28
CA SER A 13 -3.80 21.91 0.75
C SER A 13 -3.34 21.52 2.16
N LEU A 14 -4.26 21.01 3.01
CA LEU A 14 -3.94 20.47 4.32
C LEU A 14 -3.11 19.19 4.23
N LEU A 15 -3.27 18.39 3.17
CA LEU A 15 -2.41 17.22 2.96
C LEU A 15 -0.98 17.63 2.60
N VAL A 16 -0.84 18.68 1.79
CA VAL A 16 0.45 19.22 1.36
C VAL A 16 1.19 19.85 2.55
N ARG A 17 0.45 20.59 3.40
CA ARG A 17 0.97 21.30 4.57
C ARG A 17 0.17 20.91 5.82
N PRO A 18 0.44 19.73 6.40
CA PRO A 18 -0.40 19.16 7.46
C PRO A 18 -0.18 19.80 8.85
N GLY A 19 0.72 20.79 8.96
CA GLY A 19 1.07 21.41 10.22
C GLY A 19 1.74 20.40 11.15
N GLU A 20 1.19 20.22 12.35
CA GLU A 20 1.67 19.27 13.35
C GLU A 20 1.07 17.86 13.18
N LEU A 21 0.02 17.71 12.36
CA LEU A 21 -0.64 16.43 12.18
C LEU A 21 0.15 15.55 11.20
N PRO A 22 0.23 14.23 11.43
CA PRO A 22 0.66 13.31 10.40
C PRO A 22 -0.29 13.34 9.19
N ARG A 23 0.25 13.21 7.97
CA ARG A 23 -0.56 13.25 6.73
C ARG A 23 -1.65 12.19 6.70
N PHE A 24 -1.43 11.02 7.31
CA PHE A 24 -2.46 9.99 7.40
C PHE A 24 -3.71 10.45 8.17
N VAL A 25 -3.53 11.21 9.25
CA VAL A 25 -4.64 11.76 10.04
C VAL A 25 -5.43 12.76 9.22
N VAL A 26 -4.72 13.62 8.48
CA VAL A 26 -5.37 14.56 7.56
C VAL A 26 -6.14 13.81 6.48
N ALA A 27 -5.54 12.78 5.87
CA ALA A 27 -6.20 11.98 4.84
C ALA A 27 -7.52 11.34 5.33
N GLU A 28 -7.55 10.82 6.55
CA GLU A 28 -8.77 10.28 7.15
C GLU A 28 -9.89 11.33 7.28
N GLN A 29 -9.53 12.57 7.61
CA GLN A 29 -10.50 13.67 7.68
C GLN A 29 -11.04 14.08 6.31
N LEU A 30 -10.27 13.84 5.25
CA LEU A 30 -10.68 14.14 3.88
C LEU A 30 -11.53 13.05 3.25
N MET A 31 -11.51 11.81 3.76
CA MET A 31 -12.26 10.66 3.23
C MET A 31 -13.75 10.95 2.92
N PRO A 32 -14.51 11.71 3.75
CA PRO A 32 -15.92 12.01 3.48
C PRO A 32 -16.16 12.79 2.17
N LEU A 33 -15.15 13.49 1.64
CA LEU A 33 -15.24 14.19 0.35
C LEU A 33 -15.25 13.21 -0.84
N GLY A 34 -14.83 11.97 -0.61
CA GLY A 34 -14.93 10.88 -1.59
C GLY A 34 -14.26 11.21 -2.93
N SER A 35 -14.88 10.76 -4.01
CA SER A 35 -14.33 10.87 -5.37
C SER A 35 -14.05 12.31 -5.85
N ALA A 36 -14.61 13.33 -5.18
CA ALA A 36 -14.33 14.73 -5.49
C ALA A 36 -12.85 15.09 -5.30
N LEU A 37 -12.12 14.35 -4.47
CA LEU A 37 -10.69 14.55 -4.23
C LEU A 37 -9.80 14.10 -5.41
N ILE A 38 -10.25 13.12 -6.20
CA ILE A 38 -9.42 12.38 -7.16
C ILE A 38 -8.65 13.33 -8.10
N PRO A 39 -9.28 14.31 -8.78
CA PRO A 39 -8.55 15.18 -9.72
C PRO A 39 -7.42 15.98 -9.06
N ARG A 40 -7.52 16.27 -7.76
CA ARG A 40 -6.51 17.03 -7.01
C ARG A 40 -5.40 16.12 -6.49
N LEU A 41 -5.76 14.94 -5.99
CA LEU A 41 -4.78 13.94 -5.57
C LEU A 41 -3.93 13.46 -6.75
N VAL A 42 -4.54 13.27 -7.92
CA VAL A 42 -3.82 12.93 -9.16
C VAL A 42 -2.82 14.02 -9.56
N LYS A 43 -3.17 15.30 -9.39
CA LYS A 43 -2.23 16.41 -9.62
C LYS A 43 -1.06 16.38 -8.63
N VAL A 44 -1.32 16.07 -7.36
CA VAL A 44 -0.28 15.95 -6.33
C VAL A 44 0.70 14.84 -6.68
N ILE A 45 0.23 13.62 -6.95
CA ILE A 45 1.13 12.48 -7.23
C ILE A 45 1.98 12.67 -8.51
N LYS A 46 1.44 13.39 -9.50
CA LYS A 46 2.13 13.71 -10.77
C LYS A 46 3.08 14.91 -10.68
N ALA A 47 3.03 15.70 -9.62
CA ALA A 47 3.93 16.83 -9.45
C ALA A 47 5.36 16.33 -9.14
N SER A 48 6.35 16.86 -9.88
CA SER A 48 7.74 16.41 -9.85
C SER A 48 8.45 16.69 -8.53
N ASP A 49 8.00 17.69 -7.80
CA ASP A 49 8.54 18.15 -6.52
C ASP A 49 7.85 17.51 -5.30
N THR A 50 6.88 16.61 -5.53
CA THR A 50 6.18 15.94 -4.44
C THR A 50 7.10 14.93 -3.74
N ASP A 51 7.20 15.05 -2.42
CA ASP A 51 7.98 14.13 -1.59
C ASP A 51 7.32 12.75 -1.50
N ALA A 52 8.08 11.70 -1.16
CA ALA A 52 7.60 10.32 -1.16
C ALA A 52 6.45 10.09 -0.16
N ASP A 53 6.49 10.75 1.00
CA ASP A 53 5.43 10.61 2.00
C ASP A 53 4.12 11.23 1.50
N LEU A 54 4.16 12.45 0.95
CA LEU A 54 2.99 13.09 0.35
C LEU A 54 2.46 12.27 -0.84
N ARG A 55 3.34 11.75 -1.70
CA ARG A 55 2.95 10.93 -2.86
C ARG A 55 2.22 9.67 -2.42
N GLY A 56 2.80 8.89 -1.51
CA GLY A 56 2.20 7.66 -1.00
C GLY A 56 0.88 7.91 -0.28
N CYS A 57 0.81 8.96 0.55
CA CYS A 57 -0.41 9.33 1.26
C CYS A 57 -1.54 9.75 0.30
N ALA A 58 -1.23 10.60 -0.68
CA ALA A 58 -2.19 11.04 -1.68
C ALA A 58 -2.69 9.88 -2.55
N ALA A 59 -1.80 8.96 -2.94
CA ALA A 59 -2.17 7.75 -3.66
C ALA A 59 -3.08 6.84 -2.83
N LEU A 60 -2.77 6.63 -1.54
CA LEU A 60 -3.59 5.79 -0.67
C LEU A 60 -5.00 6.36 -0.47
N LEU A 61 -5.10 7.68 -0.25
CA LEU A 61 -6.36 8.38 -0.15
C LEU A 61 -7.14 8.29 -1.45
N GLY A 62 -6.51 8.62 -2.59
CA GLY A 62 -7.12 8.59 -3.92
C GLY A 62 -7.67 7.21 -4.26
N PHE A 63 -6.89 6.17 -4.01
CA PHE A 63 -7.34 4.79 -4.17
C PHE A 63 -8.52 4.44 -3.24
N SER A 64 -8.46 4.89 -1.99
CA SER A 64 -9.52 4.64 -1.00
C SER A 64 -10.84 5.32 -1.33
N VAL A 65 -10.79 6.46 -2.03
CA VAL A 65 -11.99 7.16 -2.51
C VAL A 65 -12.41 6.78 -3.94
N GLY A 66 -11.73 5.82 -4.55
CA GLY A 66 -12.19 5.13 -5.75
C GLY A 66 -11.31 5.25 -6.99
N ASP A 67 -10.18 5.95 -6.95
CA ASP A 67 -9.26 5.98 -8.10
C ASP A 67 -8.60 4.62 -8.31
N ARG A 68 -8.74 4.06 -9.51
CA ARG A 68 -8.19 2.74 -9.88
C ARG A 68 -7.14 2.82 -10.97
N GLU A 69 -6.65 4.01 -11.27
CA GLU A 69 -5.68 4.26 -12.34
C GLU A 69 -4.41 4.83 -11.73
N ASP A 70 -4.27 6.16 -11.75
CA ASP A 70 -3.04 6.85 -11.34
C ASP A 70 -2.66 6.55 -9.88
N CYS A 71 -3.63 6.57 -8.96
CA CYS A 71 -3.37 6.27 -7.56
C CYS A 71 -3.04 4.80 -7.34
N ALA A 72 -3.73 3.88 -8.03
CA ALA A 72 -3.45 2.46 -7.91
C ALA A 72 -2.05 2.11 -8.46
N MET A 73 -1.67 2.70 -9.60
CA MET A 73 -0.33 2.56 -10.17
C MET A 73 0.74 3.13 -9.24
N THR A 74 0.50 4.31 -8.66
CA THR A 74 1.43 4.90 -7.67
C THR A 74 1.60 4.00 -6.45
N LEU A 75 0.53 3.33 -5.98
CA LEU A 75 0.64 2.37 -4.88
C LEU A 75 1.44 1.11 -5.27
N LEU A 76 1.33 0.64 -6.51
CA LEU A 76 2.19 -0.46 -6.99
C LEU A 76 3.66 -0.03 -7.03
N ASP A 77 3.93 1.20 -7.49
CA ASP A 77 5.28 1.77 -7.51
C ASP A 77 5.85 1.92 -6.09
N GLU A 78 5.03 2.35 -5.12
CA GLU A 78 5.40 2.39 -3.70
C GLU A 78 5.81 1.00 -3.18
N ILE A 79 5.06 -0.05 -3.54
CA ILE A 79 5.46 -1.42 -3.18
C ILE A 79 6.81 -1.72 -3.81
N ASP A 80 6.93 -1.61 -5.14
CA ASP A 80 8.13 -2.00 -5.89
C ASP A 80 9.39 -1.23 -5.49
N ALA A 81 9.25 0.02 -5.07
CA ALA A 81 10.36 0.86 -4.59
C ALA A 81 10.73 0.66 -3.12
N ASP A 82 10.01 -0.20 -2.37
CA ASP A 82 10.12 -0.30 -0.90
C ASP A 82 9.92 1.08 -0.23
N GLY A 83 8.92 1.82 -0.73
CA GLY A 83 8.61 3.16 -0.27
C GLY A 83 8.03 3.20 1.15
N PRO A 84 7.92 4.40 1.75
CA PRO A 84 7.40 4.58 3.11
C PRO A 84 5.99 4.00 3.30
N TRP A 85 5.22 3.89 2.22
CA TRP A 85 3.84 3.41 2.23
C TRP A 85 3.69 1.98 1.68
N ALA A 86 4.78 1.29 1.35
CA ALA A 86 4.78 -0.01 0.66
C ALA A 86 3.87 -1.06 1.32
N LEU A 87 3.96 -1.23 2.65
CA LEU A 87 3.16 -2.24 3.35
C LEU A 87 1.66 -1.91 3.36
N LEU A 88 1.31 -0.64 3.55
CA LEU A 88 -0.08 -0.17 3.50
C LEU A 88 -0.64 -0.27 2.07
N ALA A 89 0.17 0.10 1.07
CA ALA A 89 -0.16 -0.04 -0.34
C ALA A 89 -0.44 -1.51 -0.71
N ALA A 90 0.46 -2.42 -0.31
CA ALA A 90 0.33 -3.87 -0.50
C ALA A 90 -0.99 -4.38 0.06
N ARG A 91 -1.28 -4.08 1.33
CA ARG A 91 -2.52 -4.51 1.99
C ARG A 91 -3.75 -3.93 1.31
N ARG A 92 -3.75 -2.63 1.00
CA ARG A 92 -4.90 -1.95 0.42
C ARG A 92 -5.24 -2.44 -0.98
N LEU A 93 -4.22 -2.67 -1.82
CA LEU A 93 -4.38 -3.22 -3.15
C LEU A 93 -4.83 -4.69 -3.10
N ALA A 94 -4.27 -5.48 -2.18
CA ALA A 94 -4.63 -6.88 -1.97
C ALA A 94 -6.09 -7.05 -1.52
N ASP A 95 -6.51 -6.32 -0.49
CA ASP A 95 -7.89 -6.37 0.04
C ASP A 95 -8.92 -5.93 -1.02
N ALA A 96 -8.51 -5.06 -1.94
CA ALA A 96 -9.34 -4.63 -3.05
C ALA A 96 -9.33 -5.59 -4.25
N GLY A 97 -8.52 -6.65 -4.23
CA GLY A 97 -8.33 -7.56 -5.37
C GLY A 97 -7.76 -6.86 -6.61
N TYR A 98 -6.93 -5.83 -6.45
CA TYR A 98 -6.42 -5.05 -7.58
C TYR A 98 -5.46 -5.90 -8.44
N PRO A 99 -5.62 -5.91 -9.78
CA PRO A 99 -4.74 -6.66 -10.66
C PRO A 99 -3.26 -6.28 -10.48
N GLY A 100 -2.40 -7.28 -10.39
CA GLY A 100 -0.96 -7.08 -10.23
C GLY A 100 -0.48 -6.91 -8.77
N ALA A 101 -1.39 -6.75 -7.80
CA ALA A 101 -1.03 -6.65 -6.38
C ALA A 101 -0.23 -7.86 -5.91
N ALA A 102 -0.71 -9.09 -6.19
CA ALA A 102 0.00 -10.31 -5.83
C ALA A 102 1.43 -10.34 -6.38
N SER A 103 1.62 -9.99 -7.66
CA SER A 103 2.95 -9.98 -8.29
C SER A 103 3.88 -8.93 -7.69
N ALA A 104 3.37 -7.74 -7.36
CA ALA A 104 4.17 -6.70 -6.70
C ALA A 104 4.59 -7.12 -5.28
N ILE A 105 3.68 -7.73 -4.53
CA ILE A 105 3.93 -8.22 -3.17
C ILE A 105 4.91 -9.40 -3.18
N GLU A 106 4.82 -10.32 -4.15
CA GLU A 106 5.81 -11.40 -4.29
C GLU A 106 7.21 -10.83 -4.52
N ARG A 107 7.35 -9.85 -5.43
CA ARG A 107 8.63 -9.17 -5.63
C ARG A 107 9.11 -8.49 -4.35
N ALA A 108 8.19 -7.92 -3.56
CA ALA A 108 8.50 -7.32 -2.25
C ALA A 108 9.10 -8.34 -1.29
N LEU A 109 8.41 -9.46 -1.09
CA LEU A 109 8.88 -10.54 -0.22
C LEU A 109 10.28 -11.05 -0.61
N ARG A 110 10.62 -11.04 -1.91
CA ARG A 110 11.94 -11.48 -2.40
C ARG A 110 13.07 -10.49 -2.11
N ARG A 111 12.77 -9.19 -1.97
CA ARG A 111 13.77 -8.14 -1.73
C ARG A 111 13.82 -7.67 -0.28
N THR A 112 12.75 -7.87 0.48
CA THR A 112 12.68 -7.46 1.90
C THR A 112 13.81 -8.08 2.69
N ASP A 113 14.49 -7.26 3.50
CA ASP A 113 15.54 -7.71 4.39
C ASP A 113 15.01 -8.79 5.34
N ALA A 114 15.75 -9.89 5.46
CA ALA A 114 15.43 -11.01 6.32
C ALA A 114 15.22 -10.57 7.80
N SER A 115 15.93 -9.53 8.27
CA SER A 115 15.77 -8.98 9.61
C SER A 115 14.46 -8.19 9.83
N SER A 116 13.78 -7.78 8.74
CA SER A 116 12.53 -7.01 8.79
C SER A 116 11.31 -7.93 8.96
N ILE A 117 11.27 -8.63 10.10
CA ILE A 117 10.26 -9.65 10.40
C ILE A 117 8.83 -9.11 10.27
N ASP A 118 8.56 -7.92 10.79
CA ASP A 118 7.21 -7.32 10.74
C ASP A 118 6.79 -7.01 9.30
N ALA A 119 7.71 -6.53 8.46
CA ALA A 119 7.45 -6.28 7.05
C ALA A 119 7.17 -7.59 6.31
N ILE A 120 7.96 -8.65 6.56
CA ILE A 120 7.75 -9.98 5.97
C ILE A 120 6.37 -10.52 6.35
N VAL A 121 6.02 -10.50 7.64
CA VAL A 121 4.72 -11.00 8.11
C VAL A 121 3.57 -10.22 7.50
N GLY A 122 3.68 -8.88 7.46
CA GLY A 122 2.67 -8.03 6.85
C GLY A 122 2.51 -8.25 5.35
N LEU A 123 3.62 -8.43 4.62
CA LEU A 123 3.59 -8.74 3.19
C LEU A 123 3.03 -10.15 2.93
N LEU A 124 3.31 -11.13 3.79
CA LEU A 124 2.72 -12.48 3.67
C LEU A 124 1.20 -12.45 3.85
N ASP A 125 0.69 -11.68 4.82
CA ASP A 125 -0.76 -11.50 4.99
C ASP A 125 -1.39 -10.80 3.78
N ALA A 126 -0.77 -9.71 3.30
CA ALA A 126 -1.23 -9.04 2.08
C ALA A 126 -1.18 -9.96 0.86
N PHE A 127 -0.14 -10.79 0.71
CA PHE A 127 -0.02 -11.73 -0.39
C PHE A 127 -1.12 -12.79 -0.37
N ARG A 128 -1.47 -13.28 0.83
CA ARG A 128 -2.61 -14.18 1.03
C ARG A 128 -3.92 -13.51 0.65
N SER A 129 -4.17 -12.28 1.11
CA SER A 129 -5.37 -11.51 0.75
C SER A 129 -5.48 -11.28 -0.76
N ALA A 130 -4.36 -11.09 -1.45
CA ALA A 130 -4.32 -10.94 -2.91
C ALA A 130 -4.55 -12.26 -3.68
N GLY A 131 -4.77 -13.39 -2.99
CA GLY A 131 -4.89 -14.71 -3.61
C GLY A 131 -3.56 -15.25 -4.17
N GLY A 132 -2.44 -14.75 -3.66
CA GLY A 132 -1.10 -15.18 -4.05
C GLY A 132 -0.86 -16.65 -3.74
N TYR A 133 -0.13 -17.34 -4.63
CA TYR A 133 0.39 -18.67 -4.37
C TYR A 133 1.87 -18.56 -4.03
N LEU A 134 2.27 -19.00 -2.84
CA LEU A 134 3.66 -18.91 -2.39
C LEU A 134 4.57 -19.89 -3.13
N PRO A 135 5.50 -19.40 -3.96
CA PRO A 135 6.45 -20.27 -4.66
C PRO A 135 7.35 -21.02 -3.66
N ASN A 136 7.69 -22.27 -3.99
CA ASN A 136 8.47 -23.12 -3.09
C ASN A 136 9.86 -22.54 -2.78
N ASP A 137 10.53 -21.94 -3.76
CA ASP A 137 11.81 -21.27 -3.58
C ASP A 137 11.72 -20.11 -2.58
N LEU A 138 10.69 -19.27 -2.70
CA LEU A 138 10.45 -18.18 -1.76
C LEU A 138 10.11 -18.71 -0.36
N ARG A 139 9.30 -19.77 -0.27
CA ARG A 139 8.99 -20.44 1.00
C ARG A 139 10.26 -20.93 1.71
N GLU A 140 11.15 -21.62 1.01
CA GLU A 140 12.39 -22.12 1.60
C GLU A 140 13.31 -20.96 2.02
N SER A 141 13.40 -19.90 1.20
CA SER A 141 14.14 -18.69 1.57
C SER A 141 13.60 -18.04 2.85
N LEU A 142 12.27 -17.96 3.01
CA LEU A 142 11.65 -17.38 4.20
C LEU A 142 11.80 -18.27 5.44
N LYS A 143 11.81 -19.60 5.29
CA LYS A 143 12.09 -20.53 6.40
C LYS A 143 13.53 -20.42 6.92
N ALA A 144 14.49 -20.18 6.02
CA ALA A 144 15.90 -20.02 6.37
C ALA A 144 16.17 -18.79 7.28
N ASN A 145 15.18 -17.91 7.46
CA ASN A 145 15.23 -16.81 8.40
C ASN A 145 15.22 -17.26 9.88
N GLU A 146 14.77 -18.48 10.17
CA GLU A 146 14.68 -19.08 11.51
C GLU A 146 13.79 -18.30 12.52
N SER A 147 13.13 -17.21 12.12
CA SER A 147 12.15 -16.51 12.94
C SER A 147 10.89 -17.35 13.15
N TRP A 148 10.49 -17.50 14.41
CA TRP A 148 9.25 -18.17 14.78
C TRP A 148 8.00 -17.41 14.27
N GLN A 149 8.08 -16.08 14.11
CA GLN A 149 6.98 -15.28 13.55
C GLN A 149 6.77 -15.59 12.08
N VAL A 150 7.84 -15.61 11.29
CA VAL A 150 7.79 -15.96 9.86
C VAL A 150 7.32 -17.40 9.69
N ALA A 151 7.86 -18.34 10.48
CA ALA A 151 7.44 -19.74 10.45
C ALA A 151 5.95 -19.93 10.82
N SER A 152 5.42 -19.11 11.74
CA SER A 152 4.01 -19.16 12.13
C SER A 152 3.11 -18.58 11.04
N ALA A 153 3.48 -17.42 10.49
CA ALA A 153 2.77 -16.81 9.36
C ALA A 153 2.73 -17.74 8.14
N LEU A 154 3.84 -18.42 7.80
CA LEU A 154 3.87 -19.38 6.68
C LEU A 154 2.93 -20.57 6.88
N ARG A 155 2.78 -21.07 8.11
CA ARG A 155 1.86 -22.18 8.42
C ARG A 155 0.40 -21.75 8.39
N GLU A 156 0.11 -20.58 8.91
CA GLU A 156 -1.25 -20.03 8.99
C GLU A 156 -1.75 -19.58 7.61
N PHE A 157 -0.93 -18.83 6.88
CA PHE A 157 -1.33 -18.18 5.64
C PHE A 157 -1.17 -19.08 4.41
N PHE A 158 -0.18 -19.96 4.43
CA PHE A 158 0.16 -20.83 3.29
C PHE A 158 0.41 -22.26 3.75
N PRO A 159 -0.59 -22.95 4.33
CA PRO A 159 -0.44 -24.33 4.76
C PRO A 159 -0.02 -25.20 3.57
N VAL A 160 0.97 -26.08 3.78
CA VAL A 160 1.29 -27.10 2.79
C VAL A 160 0.12 -28.08 2.81
N SER A 161 -0.66 -28.14 1.73
CA SER A 161 -1.67 -29.18 1.61
C SER A 161 -0.94 -30.52 1.61
N GLU A 162 -1.03 -31.27 2.71
CA GLU A 162 -0.71 -32.69 2.72
C GLU A 162 -1.71 -33.32 1.74
N ARG A 163 -1.26 -33.58 0.50
CA ARG A 163 -2.06 -34.38 -0.42
C ARG A 163 -2.25 -35.75 0.23
N SER A 164 -3.51 -36.03 0.56
CA SER A 164 -4.03 -37.36 0.94
C SER A 164 -3.85 -38.35 -0.20
#